data_AF-W7TDH0-F1
#
_entry.id   AF-W7TDH0-F1
#
_cell.length_a   1.000
_cell.length_b   1.000
_cell.length_c   1.000
_cell.angle_alpha   90.00
_cell.angle_beta   90.00
_cell.angle_gamma   90.00
#
_symmetry.space_group_name_H-M   'P 1'
#
loop_
_entity.id
_entity.type
_entity.pdbx_description
1 polymer ?
#
loop_
_entity_poly.entity_id
_entity_poly.type
_entity_poly.pdbx_seq_one_letter_code
_entity_poly.pdbx_strand_id
1 'polypeptide(L)'
;MGVRTKTVKKSARVIIEKYYSRLTMDFHTNKRVVDEVAEVPSKRMRNKIAGFVTHLMKRIQKGPVRGISLKLQEEERERRLDFVPEVSLIEQEQPEVDQDLRDLMEHIVSRGEETSCEDRGRHEQYETREDEEDGSVSERWTLSVPLRKEVFELLCQHAYSQKASKK
;
A
#
# COMPACT_ATOMS: atom_id res chain seq x y z
N MET A 1 1.65 -0.21 -30.19
CA MET A 1 2.33 0.42 -29.03
C MET A 1 2.49 -0.61 -27.93
N GLY A 2 3.72 -0.90 -27.50
CA GLY A 2 3.95 -1.88 -26.44
C GLY A 2 3.48 -1.40 -25.06
N VAL A 3 3.06 -2.35 -24.21
CA VAL A 3 2.67 -2.07 -22.83
C VAL A 3 3.91 -1.66 -22.01
N ARG A 4 3.79 -0.61 -21.18
CA ARG A 4 4.88 -0.18 -20.29
C ARG A 4 5.13 -1.21 -19.18
N THR A 5 6.40 -1.44 -18.84
CA THR A 5 6.84 -2.41 -17.81
C THR A 5 6.50 -1.95 -16.38
N LYS A 6 6.48 -2.90 -15.44
CA LYS A 6 6.20 -2.65 -14.02
C LYS A 6 7.17 -1.66 -13.36
N THR A 7 8.44 -1.66 -13.76
CA THR A 7 9.48 -0.76 -13.22
C THR A 7 9.15 0.69 -13.52
N VAL A 8 8.81 1.02 -14.77
CA VAL A 8 8.41 2.37 -15.18
C VAL A 8 7.17 2.82 -14.42
N LYS A 9 6.16 1.96 -14.31
CA LYS A 9 4.90 2.29 -13.61
C LYS A 9 5.10 2.47 -12.10
N LYS A 10 5.96 1.67 -11.48
CA LYS A 10 6.28 1.76 -10.04
C LYS A 10 7.07 3.03 -9.74
N SER A 11 8.16 3.29 -10.47
CA SER A 11 8.98 4.49 -10.27
C SER A 11 8.17 5.77 -10.46
N ALA A 12 7.31 5.84 -11.48
CA ALA A 12 6.47 7.00 -11.71
C ALA A 12 5.45 7.27 -10.60
N ARG A 13 4.88 6.22 -9.98
CA ARG A 13 3.97 6.38 -8.83
C ARG A 13 4.70 6.98 -7.63
N VAL A 14 5.87 6.44 -7.30
CA VAL A 14 6.69 6.93 -6.19
C VAL A 14 7.09 8.41 -6.39
N ILE A 15 7.41 8.81 -7.62
CA ILE A 15 7.72 10.21 -7.94
C ILE A 15 6.52 11.12 -7.71
N ILE A 16 5.31 10.67 -8.07
CA ILE A 16 4.08 11.46 -7.91
C ILE A 16 3.69 11.58 -6.43
N GLU A 17 3.79 10.50 -5.67
CA GLU A 17 3.48 10.47 -4.23
C GLU A 17 4.35 11.47 -3.46
N LYS A 18 5.63 11.55 -3.80
CA LYS A 18 6.60 12.42 -3.08
C LYS A 18 6.66 13.86 -3.61
N TYR A 19 6.53 14.06 -4.93
CA TYR A 19 6.84 15.34 -5.57
C TYR A 19 5.67 15.94 -6.34
N TYR A 20 4.44 15.73 -5.88
CA TYR A 20 3.24 16.24 -6.55
C TYR A 20 3.30 17.75 -6.85
N SER A 21 3.78 18.57 -5.89
CA SER A 21 3.86 20.03 -6.01
C SER A 21 4.78 20.53 -7.11
N ARG A 22 5.77 19.74 -7.53
CA ARG A 22 6.77 20.12 -8.54
C ARG A 22 6.40 19.64 -9.94
N LEU A 23 5.39 18.77 -10.06
CA LEU A 23 5.01 18.14 -11.31
C LEU A 23 3.91 18.93 -12.01
N THR A 24 3.92 18.89 -13.34
CA THR A 24 2.91 19.54 -14.19
C THR A 24 2.30 18.55 -15.18
N MET A 25 1.44 19.01 -16.09
CA MET A 25 0.94 18.18 -17.19
C MET A 25 1.88 18.13 -18.39
N ASP A 26 2.86 19.03 -18.44
CA ASP A 26 3.79 19.15 -19.56
C ASP A 26 4.91 18.09 -19.47
N PHE A 27 5.33 17.62 -20.64
CA PHE A 27 6.34 16.57 -20.72
C PHE A 27 7.75 17.09 -20.48
N HIS A 28 8.08 18.29 -20.97
CA HIS A 28 9.44 18.81 -20.94
C HIS A 28 9.85 19.24 -19.53
N THR A 29 8.94 19.90 -18.82
CA THR A 29 9.11 20.24 -17.39
C THR A 29 9.27 18.99 -16.53
N ASN A 30 8.35 18.03 -16.64
CA ASN A 30 8.43 16.78 -15.88
C ASN A 30 9.67 15.96 -16.19
N LYS A 31 10.16 15.99 -17.42
CA LYS A 31 11.42 15.33 -17.78
C LYS A 31 12.60 15.91 -17.00
N ARG A 32 12.67 17.23 -16.82
CA ARG A 32 13.71 17.90 -16.02
C ARG A 32 13.58 17.55 -14.54
N VAL A 33 12.36 17.55 -14.01
CA VAL A 33 12.10 17.15 -12.62
C VAL A 33 12.52 15.71 -12.35
N VAL A 34 12.23 14.79 -13.28
CA VAL A 34 12.67 13.38 -13.16
C VAL A 34 14.20 13.26 -13.16
N ASP A 35 14.90 14.14 -13.89
CA ASP A 35 16.36 14.15 -13.93
C ASP A 35 16.99 14.65 -12.63
N GLU A 36 16.32 15.58 -11.95
CA GLU A 36 16.75 16.10 -10.66
C GLU A 36 16.42 15.15 -9.51
N VAL A 37 15.28 14.46 -9.59
CA VAL A 37 14.77 13.61 -8.51
C VAL A 37 15.36 12.21 -8.54
N ALA A 38 15.64 11.66 -9.73
CA ALA A 38 16.04 10.28 -9.90
C ALA A 38 17.21 10.13 -10.88
N GLU A 39 18.25 9.43 -10.42
CA GLU A 39 19.34 9.00 -11.29
C GLU A 39 18.88 7.85 -12.19
N VAL A 40 18.41 8.20 -13.39
CA VAL A 40 17.98 7.24 -14.39
C VAL A 40 19.12 6.95 -15.37
N PRO A 41 19.60 5.69 -15.49
CA PRO A 41 20.82 5.35 -16.23
C PRO A 41 20.69 5.55 -17.74
N SER A 42 19.47 5.48 -18.28
CA SER A 42 19.24 5.60 -19.72
C SER A 42 18.21 6.66 -20.08
N LYS A 43 18.53 7.43 -21.13
CA LYS A 43 17.65 8.45 -21.71
C LYS A 43 16.28 7.89 -22.11
N ARG A 44 16.23 6.67 -22.64
CA ARG A 44 14.95 6.03 -23.03
C ARG A 44 14.08 5.69 -21.81
N MET A 45 14.66 5.24 -20.69
CA MET A 45 13.88 4.96 -19.48
C MET A 45 13.33 6.24 -18.86
N ARG A 46 14.15 7.29 -18.79
CA ARG A 46 13.75 8.62 -18.34
C ARG A 46 12.54 9.15 -19.11
N ASN A 47 12.60 9.08 -20.44
CA ASN A 47 11.48 9.51 -21.29
C ASN A 47 10.21 8.67 -21.07
N LYS A 48 10.35 7.35 -20.83
CA LYS A 48 9.20 6.47 -20.50
C LYS A 48 8.58 6.83 -19.14
N ILE A 49 9.40 7.16 -18.15
CA ILE A 49 8.94 7.55 -16.80
C ILE A 49 8.23 8.90 -16.88
N ALA A 50 8.87 9.94 -17.43
CA ALA A 50 8.27 11.26 -17.61
C ALA A 50 6.95 11.20 -18.41
N GLY A 51 6.91 10.37 -19.47
CA GLY A 51 5.70 10.16 -20.25
C GLY A 51 4.58 9.44 -19.50
N PHE A 52 4.91 8.55 -18.55
CA PHE A 52 3.91 7.90 -17.72
C PHE A 52 3.41 8.83 -16.60
N VAL A 53 4.30 9.67 -16.05
CA VAL A 53 3.94 10.70 -15.06
C VAL A 53 2.91 11.67 -15.64
N THR A 54 3.11 12.18 -16.86
CA THR A 54 2.12 13.07 -17.51
C THR A 54 0.77 12.37 -17.74
N HIS A 55 0.78 11.08 -18.09
CA HIS A 55 -0.46 10.32 -18.22
C HIS A 55 -1.19 10.18 -16.88
N LEU A 56 -0.47 9.99 -15.78
CA LEU A 56 -1.07 9.92 -14.45
C LEU A 56 -1.61 11.29 -14.00
N MET A 57 -0.89 12.38 -14.24
CA MET A 57 -1.35 13.74 -13.94
C MET A 57 -2.67 14.09 -14.65
N LYS A 58 -2.79 13.73 -15.94
CA LYS A 58 -4.03 13.87 -16.70
C LYS A 58 -5.20 13.04 -16.14
N ARG A 59 -4.91 11.92 -15.46
CA ARG A 59 -5.94 11.08 -14.83
C ARG A 59 -6.36 11.60 -13.47
N ILE A 60 -5.41 12.12 -12.69
CA ILE A 60 -5.67 12.71 -11.36
C ILE A 60 -6.67 13.87 -11.47
N GLN A 61 -6.57 14.69 -12.52
CA GLN A 61 -7.53 15.77 -12.77
C GLN A 61 -8.96 15.28 -13.03
N LYS A 62 -9.12 14.07 -13.58
CA LYS A 62 -10.44 13.50 -13.87
C LYS A 62 -11.04 12.79 -12.66
N GLY A 63 -10.25 12.50 -11.64
CA GLY A 63 -10.69 11.80 -10.45
C GLY A 63 -9.57 11.05 -9.73
N PRO A 64 -9.88 10.46 -8.57
CA PRO A 64 -8.89 9.73 -7.77
C PRO A 64 -8.37 8.51 -8.53
N VAL A 65 -7.05 8.39 -8.61
CA VAL A 65 -6.38 7.28 -9.29
C VAL A 65 -6.01 6.21 -8.28
N ARG A 66 -6.46 4.97 -8.50
CA ARG A 66 -6.17 3.83 -7.62
C ARG A 66 -4.65 3.59 -7.48
N GLY A 67 -4.18 3.43 -6.25
CA GLY A 67 -2.80 3.08 -5.94
C GLY A 67 -1.81 4.24 -6.05
N ILE A 68 -2.27 5.46 -5.79
CA ILE A 68 -1.45 6.64 -5.53
C ILE A 68 -2.06 7.26 -4.26
N SER A 69 -1.31 7.31 -3.17
CA SER A 69 -1.68 8.11 -2.00
C SER A 69 -1.20 9.53 -2.23
N LEU A 70 -2.15 10.45 -2.37
CA LEU A 70 -1.84 11.86 -2.23
C LEU A 70 -2.20 12.23 -0.79
N LYS A 71 -1.26 12.82 -0.05
CA LYS A 71 -1.50 13.25 1.34
C LYS A 71 -2.78 14.10 1.48
N LEU A 72 -3.04 14.93 0.47
CA LEU A 72 -4.25 15.75 0.37
C LEU A 72 -5.55 14.89 0.30
N GLN A 73 -5.50 13.73 -0.34
CA GLN A 73 -6.64 12.81 -0.41
C GLN A 73 -6.82 12.03 0.90
N GLU A 74 -5.74 11.77 1.63
CA GLU A 74 -5.81 11.09 2.93
C GLU A 74 -6.49 11.99 3.96
N GLU A 75 -6.12 13.27 4.02
CA GLU A 75 -6.74 14.23 4.94
C GLU A 75 -8.24 14.46 4.63
N GLU A 76 -8.63 14.58 3.35
CA GLU A 76 -10.05 14.70 3.00
C GLU A 76 -10.83 13.42 3.31
N ARG A 77 -10.17 12.25 3.19
CA ARG A 77 -10.78 10.97 3.51
C ARG A 77 -10.96 10.78 5.01
N GLU A 78 -10.01 11.20 5.83
CA GLU A 78 -10.12 11.16 7.30
C GLU A 78 -11.31 11.99 7.76
N ARG A 79 -11.44 13.24 7.28
CA ARG A 79 -12.60 14.10 7.61
C ARG A 79 -13.96 13.49 7.27
N ARG A 80 -14.03 12.65 6.23
CA ARG A 80 -15.28 11.95 5.84
C ARG A 80 -15.53 10.69 6.68
N LEU A 81 -14.47 10.01 7.11
CA LEU A 81 -14.59 8.82 7.96
C LEU A 81 -14.91 9.19 9.40
N ASP A 82 -14.33 10.29 9.89
CA ASP A 82 -14.58 10.84 11.22
C ASP A 82 -15.94 11.55 11.33
N PHE A 83 -16.66 11.67 10.21
CA PHE A 83 -17.98 12.27 10.18
C PHE A 83 -19.00 11.34 10.84
N VAL A 84 -19.25 11.56 12.13
CA VAL A 84 -20.33 10.92 12.88
C VAL A 84 -21.61 11.75 12.68
N PRO A 85 -22.67 11.19 12.07
CA PRO A 85 -23.94 11.89 11.95
C PRO A 85 -24.59 12.08 13.33
N GLU A 86 -25.38 13.14 13.48
CA GLU A 86 -26.06 13.45 14.76
C GLU A 86 -27.05 12.37 15.20
N VAL A 87 -27.66 11.67 14.23
CA VAL A 87 -28.61 10.58 14.49
C VAL A 87 -28.06 9.31 13.87
N SER A 88 -27.71 8.35 14.72
CA SER A 88 -27.36 7.01 14.25
C SER A 88 -28.63 6.31 13.78
N LEU A 89 -28.59 5.65 12.63
CA LEU A 89 -29.73 4.84 12.14
C LEU A 89 -30.17 3.75 13.15
N ILE A 90 -29.27 3.38 14.06
CA ILE A 90 -29.49 2.43 15.15
C ILE A 90 -30.47 2.98 16.20
N GLU A 91 -30.52 4.30 16.38
CA GLU A 91 -31.37 4.97 17.38
C GLU A 91 -32.81 5.20 16.90
N GLN A 92 -33.18 4.68 15.73
CA GLN A 92 -34.57 4.71 15.29
C GLN A 92 -35.44 3.92 16.28
N GLU A 93 -36.32 4.61 17.01
CA GLU A 93 -37.21 4.03 18.03
C GLU A 93 -38.09 2.89 17.53
N GLN A 94 -38.32 2.79 16.21
CA GLN A 94 -39.13 1.75 15.60
C GLN A 94 -38.44 1.22 14.35
N PRO A 95 -37.71 0.09 14.43
CA PRO A 95 -37.27 -0.61 13.24
C PRO A 95 -38.51 -1.16 12.50
N GLU A 96 -38.53 -0.98 11.18
CA GLU A 96 -39.50 -1.65 10.32
C GLU A 96 -39.12 -3.14 10.25
N VAL A 97 -39.82 -3.97 11.02
CA VAL A 97 -39.57 -5.41 11.11
C VAL A 97 -40.60 -6.16 10.27
N ASP A 98 -40.17 -6.96 9.31
CA ASP A 98 -41.06 -7.84 8.54
C ASP A 98 -41.68 -8.93 9.44
N GLN A 99 -42.85 -9.45 9.04
CA GLN A 99 -43.55 -10.48 9.80
C GLN A 99 -42.68 -11.73 10.04
N ASP A 100 -41.95 -12.19 9.02
CA ASP A 100 -41.05 -13.33 9.10
C ASP A 100 -39.87 -13.10 10.08
N LEU A 101 -39.41 -11.85 10.21
CA LEU A 101 -38.33 -11.47 11.13
C LEU A 101 -38.83 -11.47 12.58
N ARG A 102 -40.10 -11.12 12.82
CA ARG A 102 -40.74 -11.22 14.14
C ARG A 102 -40.88 -12.69 14.58
N ASP A 103 -41.35 -13.54 13.68
CA ASP A 103 -41.54 -14.97 13.93
C ASP A 103 -40.19 -15.67 14.21
N LEU A 104 -39.13 -15.26 13.51
CA LEU A 104 -37.77 -15.72 13.77
C LEU A 104 -37.25 -15.24 15.13
N MET A 105 -37.44 -13.96 15.46
CA MET A 105 -37.03 -13.40 16.76
C MET A 105 -37.72 -14.12 17.92
N GLU A 106 -39.02 -14.39 17.80
CA GLU A 106 -39.80 -15.12 18.80
C GLU A 106 -39.26 -16.55 19.01
N HIS A 107 -38.90 -17.25 17.92
CA HIS A 107 -38.33 -18.59 18.01
C HIS A 107 -36.90 -18.61 18.61
N ILE A 108 -36.10 -17.57 18.41
CA ILE A 108 -34.76 -17.46 19.00
C ILE A 108 -34.86 -17.15 20.50
N VAL A 109 -35.68 -16.18 20.89
CA VAL A 109 -35.87 -15.77 22.29
C VAL A 109 -36.44 -16.92 23.14
N SER A 110 -37.33 -17.73 22.57
CA SER A 110 -37.92 -18.90 23.23
C SER A 110 -36.91 -20.02 23.56
N ARG A 111 -35.72 -20.03 22.94
CA ARG A 111 -34.67 -21.02 23.25
C ARG A 111 -33.80 -20.65 24.45
N GLY A 112 -34.01 -19.49 25.08
CA GLY A 112 -33.26 -19.09 26.27
C GLY A 112 -31.76 -18.91 26.02
N GLU A 113 -31.36 -18.61 24.79
CA GLU A 113 -30.02 -18.08 24.53
C GLU A 113 -30.10 -16.58 24.82
N GLU A 114 -29.85 -16.21 26.07
CA GLU A 114 -29.54 -14.82 26.40
C GLU A 114 -28.32 -14.43 25.57
N THR A 115 -28.51 -13.65 24.50
CA THR A 115 -27.38 -12.91 23.92
C THR A 115 -27.11 -11.74 24.85
N SER A 116 -26.64 -12.03 26.06
CA SER A 116 -25.79 -11.07 26.73
C SER A 116 -24.58 -10.92 25.82
N CYS A 117 -24.52 -9.78 25.13
CA CYS A 117 -23.21 -9.23 24.84
C CYS A 117 -22.63 -8.82 26.19
N GLU A 118 -22.22 -9.80 27.00
CA GLU A 118 -21.16 -9.55 27.94
C GLU A 118 -20.03 -9.00 27.07
N ASP A 119 -19.70 -7.74 27.33
CA ASP A 119 -18.40 -7.17 27.03
C ASP A 119 -17.37 -8.20 27.49
N ARG A 120 -17.03 -9.13 26.59
CA ARG A 120 -15.73 -9.77 26.60
C ARG A 120 -14.79 -8.63 26.31
N GLY A 121 -14.45 -7.93 27.39
CA GLY A 121 -13.36 -7.00 27.49
C GLY A 121 -12.13 -7.74 27.00
N ARG A 122 -11.96 -7.71 25.68
CA ARG A 122 -10.66 -7.82 25.07
C ARG A 122 -10.02 -6.47 25.33
N HIS A 123 -9.60 -6.29 26.58
CA HIS A 123 -8.43 -5.49 26.87
C HIS A 123 -7.26 -6.26 26.23
N GLU A 124 -7.22 -6.23 24.89
CA GLU A 124 -5.96 -6.38 24.18
C GLU A 124 -5.18 -5.17 24.67
N GLN A 125 -4.24 -5.44 25.58
CA GLN A 125 -3.10 -4.57 25.74
C GLN A 125 -2.46 -4.51 24.35
N TYR A 126 -2.90 -3.58 23.52
CA TYR A 126 -1.96 -2.89 22.67
C TYR A 126 -1.07 -2.16 23.66
N GLU A 127 0.00 -2.84 24.08
CA GLU A 127 1.22 -2.12 24.33
C GLU A 127 1.39 -1.22 23.10
N THR A 128 1.15 0.07 23.29
CA THR A 128 1.94 1.09 22.61
C THR A 128 3.39 0.71 22.90
N ARG A 129 3.95 -0.14 22.03
CA ARG A 129 5.34 0.05 21.63
C ARG A 129 5.37 1.47 21.13
N GLU A 130 5.86 2.34 22.01
CA GLU A 130 6.58 3.53 21.60
C GLU A 130 7.67 3.04 20.65
N ASP A 131 7.32 2.87 19.37
CA ASP A 131 8.31 2.91 18.31
C ASP A 131 8.69 4.39 18.25
N GLU A 132 9.73 4.71 19.02
CA GLU A 132 10.51 5.92 18.87
C GLU A 132 10.71 6.20 17.38
N GLU A 133 10.49 7.45 17.00
CA GLU A 133 10.96 7.95 15.73
C GLU A 133 12.50 7.90 15.73
N ASP A 134 13.06 6.85 15.16
CA ASP A 134 14.44 6.88 14.68
C ASP A 134 14.58 6.18 13.32
N GLY A 135 14.66 7.01 12.29
CA GLY A 135 15.64 6.80 11.23
C GLY A 135 15.35 5.71 10.19
N SER A 136 15.04 6.18 8.98
CA SER A 136 15.43 5.52 7.71
C SER A 136 14.97 4.07 7.49
N VAL A 137 13.80 3.91 6.85
CA VAL A 137 13.43 2.64 6.19
C VAL A 137 14.19 2.50 4.87
N SER A 138 15.48 2.19 4.97
CA SER A 138 16.23 1.42 4.00
C SER A 138 17.04 0.40 4.79
N GLU A 139 17.03 -0.87 4.35
CA GLU A 139 17.87 -1.97 4.88
C GLU A 139 17.30 -2.78 6.06
N ARG A 140 16.37 -3.71 5.79
CA ARG A 140 16.29 -4.96 6.57
C ARG A 140 15.60 -6.12 5.83
N TRP A 141 16.29 -6.67 4.84
CA TRP A 141 16.07 -8.05 4.35
C TRP A 141 17.42 -8.80 4.39
N THR A 142 18.01 -8.87 5.57
CA THR A 142 19.13 -9.74 5.97
C THR A 142 18.94 -9.92 7.49
N LEU A 143 18.95 -11.06 8.17
CA LEU A 143 19.31 -12.45 7.93
C LEU A 143 18.55 -13.33 8.95
N SER A 144 18.03 -14.48 8.53
CA SER A 144 17.90 -15.67 9.39
C SER A 144 17.90 -16.92 8.53
N VAL A 145 19.03 -17.20 7.88
CA VAL A 145 19.41 -18.56 7.46
C VAL A 145 20.94 -18.65 7.51
N PRO A 146 21.54 -19.23 8.56
CA PRO A 146 22.95 -19.58 8.54
C PRO A 146 23.05 -20.92 7.81
N LEU A 147 23.38 -20.95 6.51
CA LEU A 147 23.88 -22.13 5.75
C LEU A 147 23.77 -21.95 4.22
N ARG A 148 24.24 -20.84 3.64
CA ARG A 148 24.39 -20.75 2.17
C ARG A 148 25.68 -20.14 1.64
N LYS A 149 26.47 -19.45 2.47
CA LYS A 149 27.73 -18.85 2.00
C LYS A 149 28.84 -19.90 1.86
N GLU A 150 29.00 -20.79 2.85
CA GLU A 150 30.00 -21.86 2.79
C GLU A 150 29.73 -22.87 1.66
N VAL A 151 28.46 -23.23 1.42
CA VAL A 151 28.09 -24.16 0.34
C VAL A 151 28.33 -23.55 -1.05
N PHE A 152 28.15 -22.23 -1.21
CA PHE A 152 28.35 -21.57 -2.50
C PHE A 152 29.84 -21.35 -2.81
N GLU A 153 30.67 -21.03 -1.81
CA GLU A 153 32.13 -20.97 -1.97
C GLU A 153 32.75 -22.35 -2.24
N LEU A 154 32.27 -23.40 -1.57
CA LEU A 154 32.72 -24.78 -1.82
C LEU A 154 32.32 -25.29 -3.22
N LEU A 155 31.11 -24.97 -3.70
CA LEU A 155 30.69 -25.31 -5.07
C LEU A 155 31.48 -24.52 -6.13
N CYS A 156 31.81 -23.27 -5.87
CA CYS A 156 32.66 -22.48 -6.77
C CYS A 156 34.10 -23.00 -6.82
N GLN A 157 34.68 -23.45 -5.69
CA GLN A 157 36.02 -24.05 -5.68
C GLN A 157 36.06 -25.41 -6.37
N HIS A 158 35.04 -26.26 -6.20
CA HIS A 158 34.95 -27.56 -6.91
C HIS A 158 34.78 -27.39 -8.43
N ALA A 159 34.02 -26.37 -8.87
CA ALA A 159 33.85 -26.07 -10.28
C ALA A 159 35.10 -25.47 -10.95
N TYR A 160 35.97 -24.79 -10.19
CA TYR A 160 37.24 -24.25 -10.69
C TYR A 160 38.32 -25.34 -10.82
N SER A 161 38.34 -26.32 -9.91
CA SER A 161 39.29 -27.44 -9.93
C SER A 161 39.04 -28.44 -11.08
N GLN A 162 37.78 -28.75 -11.38
CA GLN A 162 37.40 -29.69 -12.46
C GLN A 162 37.75 -29.18 -13.87
N LYS A 163 37.88 -27.85 -14.07
CA LYS A 163 38.28 -27.25 -15.35
C LYS A 163 39.79 -27.24 -15.57
N ALA A 164 40.61 -27.45 -14.54
CA ALA A 164 42.07 -27.47 -14.63
C ALA A 164 42.65 -28.85 -15.00
N SER A 165 41.90 -29.94 -14.84
CA SER A 165 42.38 -31.32 -15.09
C SER A 165 42.03 -31.90 -16.47
N LYS A 166 41.30 -31.16 -17.33
CA LYS A 166 41.08 -31.52 -18.74
C LYS A 166 41.83 -30.55 -19.65
N LYS A 167 43.15 -30.60 -19.57
CA LYS A 167 44.07 -30.25 -20.64
C LYS A 167 45.33 -31.09 -20.51
#